data_AF-A0A3Q3B8W3-F1
#
_entry.id   AF-A0A3Q3B8W3-F1
#
_cell.length_a   1.000
_cell.length_b   1.000
_cell.length_c   1.000
_cell.angle_alpha   90.00
_cell.angle_beta   90.00
_cell.angle_gamma   90.00
#
_symmetry.space_group_name_H-M   'P 1'
#
loop_
_entity.id
_entity.type
_entity.pdbx_description
1 polymer ?
#
loop_
_entity_poly.entity_id
_entity_poly.type
_entity_poly.pdbx_seq_one_letter_code
_entity_poly.pdbx_strand_id
1 'polypeptide(L)'
;MSKVQGGMKCVKYLLFVFNFIFWLSGLLVLGVGLWLRFDQHTVDLLTGDGAPDTFFIAVYILLGAGGLMMIVGFFGCFGAVRESQCLLASFFACLLIIFGAEITAGVFGFMNREEITEEVKRFYNYSVDENNPNGTAIAILYHNTDCFAAIQEFFEKKLYIIGYIGIGIAGVMILGMVFSMVLCCAIRNTREVI
;
A
#
# COMPACT_ATOMS: atom_id res chain seq x y z
N MET A 1 -25.45 -13.41 17.39
CA MET A 1 -25.39 -14.78 16.84
C MET A 1 -25.25 -14.65 15.33
N SER A 2 -24.10 -15.02 14.74
CA SER A 2 -23.89 -14.94 13.29
C SER A 2 -24.91 -15.84 12.56
N LYS A 3 -25.61 -15.31 11.55
CA LYS A 3 -26.71 -16.03 10.87
C LYS A 3 -26.25 -17.14 9.92
N VAL A 4 -24.95 -17.22 9.63
CA VAL A 4 -24.35 -18.14 8.64
C VAL A 4 -23.81 -19.42 9.29
N GLN A 5 -24.10 -20.59 8.69
CA GLN A 5 -23.81 -21.92 9.24
C GLN A 5 -22.68 -22.64 8.46
N GLY A 6 -21.90 -23.50 9.14
CA GLY A 6 -20.85 -24.32 8.52
C GLY A 6 -19.58 -23.57 8.08
N GLY A 7 -18.97 -23.99 6.95
CA GLY A 7 -17.70 -23.47 6.41
C GLY A 7 -17.69 -21.97 6.09
N MET A 8 -18.86 -21.35 5.90
CA MET A 8 -18.99 -19.91 5.70
C MET A 8 -18.51 -19.09 6.91
N LYS A 9 -18.53 -19.68 8.13
CA LYS A 9 -17.95 -19.05 9.32
C LYS A 9 -16.44 -18.92 9.23
N CYS A 10 -15.76 -19.90 8.62
CA CYS A 10 -14.32 -19.83 8.37
C CYS A 10 -13.99 -18.70 7.40
N VAL A 11 -14.71 -18.63 6.27
CA VAL A 11 -14.56 -17.55 5.27
C VAL A 11 -14.79 -16.17 5.91
N LYS A 12 -15.84 -16.03 6.74
CA LYS A 12 -16.12 -14.79 7.47
C LYS A 12 -14.95 -14.38 8.39
N TYR A 13 -14.41 -15.33 9.15
CA TYR A 13 -13.32 -15.05 10.09
C TYR A 13 -12.01 -14.74 9.35
N LEU A 14 -11.70 -15.48 8.29
CA LEU A 14 -10.55 -15.20 7.42
C LEU A 14 -10.63 -13.80 6.81
N LEU A 15 -11.79 -13.43 6.25
CA LEU A 15 -12.01 -12.10 5.68
C LEU A 15 -11.87 -11.01 6.74
N PHE A 16 -12.39 -11.23 7.96
CA PHE A 16 -12.25 -10.30 9.06
C PHE A 16 -10.79 -10.13 9.50
N VAL A 17 -10.09 -11.22 9.82
CA VAL A 17 -8.70 -11.17 10.32
C VAL A 17 -7.78 -10.54 9.29
N PHE A 18 -7.91 -10.94 8.02
CA PHE A 18 -7.10 -10.40 6.94
C PHE A 18 -7.32 -8.89 6.80
N ASN A 19 -8.57 -8.44 6.64
CA ASN A 19 -8.86 -7.01 6.52
C ASN A 19 -8.49 -6.21 7.77
N PHE A 20 -8.53 -6.84 8.95
CA PHE A 20 -8.14 -6.18 10.21
C PHE A 20 -6.63 -5.93 10.26
N ILE A 21 -5.82 -6.87 9.77
CA ILE A 21 -4.38 -6.68 9.61
C ILE A 21 -4.11 -5.53 8.62
N PHE A 22 -4.79 -5.50 7.47
CA PHE A 22 -4.65 -4.41 6.49
C PHE A 22 -5.07 -3.05 7.05
N TRP A 23 -6.09 -3.04 7.90
CA TRP A 23 -6.54 -1.82 8.57
C TRP A 23 -5.47 -1.30 9.56
N LEU A 24 -4.87 -2.19 10.36
CA LEU A 24 -3.78 -1.83 11.27
C LEU A 24 -2.52 -1.39 10.51
N SER A 25 -2.16 -2.06 9.41
CA SER A 25 -1.03 -1.64 8.59
C SER A 25 -1.29 -0.28 7.94
N GLY A 26 -2.52 -0.01 7.50
CA GLY A 26 -2.91 1.31 7.00
C GLY A 26 -2.75 2.42 8.05
N LEU A 27 -3.15 2.16 9.30
CA LEU A 27 -2.93 3.07 10.42
C LEU A 27 -1.45 3.31 10.70
N LEU A 28 -0.62 2.27 10.65
CA LEU A 28 0.83 2.40 10.84
C LEU A 28 1.46 3.25 9.74
N VAL A 29 1.11 2.99 8.47
CA VAL A 29 1.62 3.73 7.31
C VAL A 29 1.18 5.20 7.36
N LEU A 30 -0.08 5.47 7.72
CA LEU A 30 -0.55 6.83 7.97
C LEU A 30 0.20 7.49 9.12
N GLY A 31 0.44 6.78 10.22
CA GLY A 31 1.19 7.30 11.36
C GLY A 31 2.60 7.73 10.97
N VAL A 32 3.31 6.90 10.19
CA VAL A 32 4.64 7.23 9.64
C VAL A 32 4.55 8.41 8.67
N GLY A 33 3.59 8.41 7.74
CA GLY A 33 3.41 9.52 6.79
C GLY A 33 3.09 10.86 7.46
N LEU A 34 2.28 10.85 8.52
CA LEU A 34 1.96 12.03 9.32
C LEU A 34 3.16 12.48 10.14
N TRP A 35 3.92 11.54 10.72
CA TRP A 35 5.16 11.83 11.42
C TRP A 35 6.15 12.56 10.51
N LEU A 36 6.38 12.03 9.30
CA LEU A 36 7.24 12.65 8.30
C LEU A 36 6.76 14.05 7.86
N ARG A 37 5.46 14.33 7.98
CA ARG A 37 4.87 15.63 7.60
C ARG A 37 4.87 16.66 8.71
N PHE A 38 4.73 16.26 9.97
CA PHE A 38 4.49 17.16 11.10
C PHE A 38 5.68 17.34 12.04
N ASP A 39 6.67 16.46 12.00
CA ASP A 39 7.86 16.63 12.84
C ASP A 39 8.71 17.81 12.35
N GLN A 40 8.74 18.90 13.13
CA GLN A 40 9.44 20.13 12.76
C GLN A 40 10.95 19.94 12.59
N HIS A 41 11.56 19.06 13.39
CA HIS A 41 12.98 18.72 13.22
C HIS A 41 13.23 18.06 11.86
N THR A 42 12.37 17.13 11.46
CA THR A 42 12.44 16.48 10.16
C THR A 42 12.16 17.48 9.04
N VAL A 43 11.12 18.32 9.14
CA VAL A 43 10.75 19.29 8.10
C VAL A 43 11.75 20.44 7.95
N ASP A 44 12.34 20.95 9.04
CA ASP A 44 13.36 22.01 8.98
C ASP A 44 14.67 21.48 8.39
N LEU A 45 15.06 20.24 8.71
CA LEU A 45 16.15 19.53 8.02
C LEU A 45 15.85 19.34 6.52
N LEU A 46 14.58 19.23 6.15
CA LEU A 46 14.11 19.03 4.78
C LEU A 46 13.80 20.34 4.01
N THR A 47 13.81 21.52 4.64
CA THR A 47 13.44 22.80 3.99
C THR A 47 14.59 23.81 3.95
N GLY A 48 15.73 23.49 4.58
CA GLY A 48 16.85 24.40 4.82
C GLY A 48 17.65 24.90 3.60
N ASP A 49 17.60 24.23 2.44
CA ASP A 49 18.21 24.72 1.21
C ASP A 49 17.49 24.12 -0.02
N GLY A 50 16.65 24.93 -0.69
CA GLY A 50 16.15 24.64 -2.04
C GLY A 50 15.45 23.30 -2.27
N ALA A 51 14.81 22.74 -1.24
CA ALA A 51 14.21 21.42 -1.28
C ALA A 51 13.14 21.29 -2.40
N PRO A 52 13.30 20.33 -3.34
CA PRO A 52 12.41 20.06 -4.45
C PRO A 52 11.09 19.42 -3.99
N ASP A 53 10.03 19.74 -4.72
CA ASP A 53 8.65 19.26 -4.50
C ASP A 53 8.49 17.73 -4.48
N THR A 54 9.47 16.97 -4.99
CA THR A 54 9.43 15.51 -5.17
C THR A 54 9.33 14.72 -3.86
N PHE A 55 9.91 15.20 -2.75
CA PHE A 55 9.81 14.49 -1.47
C PHE A 55 8.43 14.64 -0.83
N PHE A 56 7.87 15.85 -0.89
CA PHE A 56 6.49 16.06 -0.45
C PHE A 56 5.53 15.19 -1.25
N ILE A 57 5.75 15.04 -2.56
CA ILE A 57 4.96 14.13 -3.40
C ILE A 57 5.01 12.69 -2.86
N ALA A 58 6.19 12.15 -2.50
CA ALA A 58 6.29 10.80 -1.95
C ALA A 58 5.57 10.64 -0.60
N VAL A 59 5.68 11.63 0.31
CA VAL A 59 4.96 11.63 1.59
C VAL A 59 3.44 11.69 1.36
N TYR A 60 2.97 12.49 0.41
CA TYR A 60 1.56 12.54 0.03
C TYR A 60 1.06 11.22 -0.56
N ILE A 61 1.86 10.55 -1.40
CA ILE A 61 1.56 9.21 -1.91
C ILE A 61 1.45 8.21 -0.75
N LEU A 62 2.37 8.26 0.22
CA LEU A 62 2.35 7.39 1.40
C LEU A 62 1.10 7.61 2.27
N LEU A 63 0.74 8.87 2.50
CA LEU A 63 -0.49 9.26 3.21
C LEU A 63 -1.75 8.79 2.46
N GLY A 64 -1.78 8.99 1.14
CA GLY A 64 -2.88 8.55 0.28
C GLY A 64 -3.04 7.02 0.29
N ALA A 65 -1.94 6.29 0.13
CA ALA A 65 -1.92 4.83 0.16
C ALA A 65 -2.34 4.28 1.54
N GLY A 66 -1.80 4.84 2.63
CA GLY A 66 -2.20 4.48 3.99
C GLY A 66 -3.68 4.73 4.28
N GLY A 67 -4.19 5.89 3.86
CA GLY A 67 -5.61 6.26 3.97
C GLY A 67 -6.51 5.33 3.17
N LEU A 68 -6.15 5.03 1.93
CA LEU A 68 -6.88 4.08 1.10
C LEU A 68 -6.92 2.68 1.73
N MET A 69 -5.78 2.18 2.22
CA MET A 69 -5.72 0.89 2.92
C MET A 69 -6.60 0.87 4.17
N MET A 70 -6.62 1.96 4.94
CA MET A 70 -7.49 2.09 6.11
C MET A 70 -8.97 2.07 5.75
N ILE A 71 -9.39 2.80 4.70
CA ILE A 71 -10.80 2.84 4.25
C ILE A 71 -11.24 1.46 3.73
N VAL A 72 -10.42 0.83 2.89
CA VAL A 72 -10.70 -0.50 2.32
C VAL A 72 -10.77 -1.56 3.43
N GLY A 73 -9.80 -1.56 4.35
CA GLY A 73 -9.79 -2.46 5.51
C GLY A 73 -11.00 -2.27 6.42
N PHE A 74 -11.43 -1.02 6.63
CA PHE A 74 -12.65 -0.70 7.38
C PHE A 74 -13.90 -1.30 6.71
N PHE A 75 -14.11 -1.07 5.41
CA PHE A 75 -15.27 -1.65 4.71
C PHE A 75 -15.25 -3.18 4.70
N GLY A 76 -14.07 -3.81 4.55
CA GLY A 76 -13.93 -5.27 4.66
C GLY A 76 -14.26 -5.81 6.05
N CYS A 77 -13.69 -5.21 7.11
CA CYS A 77 -13.91 -5.63 8.50
C CYS A 77 -15.37 -5.45 8.93
N PHE A 78 -15.92 -4.25 8.76
CA PHE A 78 -17.29 -3.94 9.18
C PHE A 78 -18.32 -4.61 8.28
N GLY A 79 -18.01 -4.84 7.00
CA GLY A 79 -18.84 -5.64 6.09
C GLY A 79 -18.96 -7.09 6.56
N ALA A 80 -17.85 -7.71 6.95
CA ALA A 80 -17.85 -9.04 7.55
C ALA A 80 -18.60 -9.07 8.89
N VAL A 81 -18.26 -8.19 9.84
CA VAL A 81 -18.84 -8.22 11.20
C VAL A 81 -20.34 -7.95 11.18
N ARG A 82 -20.77 -6.89 10.46
CA ARG A 82 -22.18 -6.46 10.43
C ARG A 82 -23.03 -7.27 9.45
N GLU A 83 -22.45 -8.20 8.70
CA GLU A 83 -23.15 -8.99 7.66
C GLU A 83 -23.96 -8.06 6.72
N SER A 84 -23.41 -6.88 6.41
CA SER A 84 -24.09 -5.85 5.61
C SER A 84 -23.69 -5.94 4.15
N GLN A 85 -24.67 -6.20 3.28
CA GLN A 85 -24.45 -6.34 1.84
C GLN A 85 -23.93 -5.06 1.20
N CYS A 86 -24.38 -3.89 1.65
CA CYS A 86 -23.90 -2.62 1.10
C CYS A 86 -22.42 -2.39 1.41
N LEU A 87 -21.96 -2.67 2.64
CA LEU A 87 -20.54 -2.52 2.99
C LEU A 87 -19.65 -3.51 2.24
N LEU A 88 -20.13 -4.75 2.09
CA LEU A 88 -19.41 -5.80 1.38
C LEU A 88 -19.36 -5.52 -0.13
N ALA A 89 -20.42 -4.96 -0.70
CA ALA A 89 -20.45 -4.45 -2.07
C ALA A 89 -19.50 -3.26 -2.26
N SER A 90 -19.46 -2.30 -1.33
CA SER A 90 -18.48 -1.20 -1.37
C SER A 90 -17.05 -1.73 -1.32
N PHE A 91 -16.76 -2.70 -0.45
CA PHE A 91 -15.45 -3.35 -0.40
C PHE A 91 -15.07 -4.01 -1.74
N PHE A 92 -16.00 -4.76 -2.34
CA PHE A 92 -15.79 -5.38 -3.66
C PHE A 92 -15.55 -4.33 -4.76
N ALA A 93 -16.34 -3.26 -4.79
CA ALA A 93 -16.18 -2.18 -5.75
C ALA A 93 -14.83 -1.46 -5.60
N CYS A 94 -14.40 -1.18 -4.38
CA CYS A 94 -13.08 -0.62 -4.11
C CYS A 94 -11.96 -1.54 -4.61
N LEU A 95 -12.03 -2.84 -4.33
CA LEU A 95 -11.04 -3.81 -4.82
C LEU A 95 -10.99 -3.88 -6.34
N LEU A 96 -12.15 -3.85 -7.02
CA LEU A 96 -12.19 -3.81 -8.48
C LEU A 96 -11.51 -2.56 -9.06
N ILE A 97 -11.77 -1.39 -8.48
CA ILE A 97 -11.14 -0.14 -8.91
C ILE A 97 -9.62 -0.20 -8.70
N ILE A 98 -9.17 -0.68 -7.54
CA ILE A 98 -7.73 -0.80 -7.23
C ILE A 98 -7.07 -1.80 -8.18
N PHE A 99 -7.69 -2.95 -8.44
CA PHE A 99 -7.17 -3.95 -9.36
C PHE A 99 -7.02 -3.39 -10.78
N GLY A 100 -8.01 -2.63 -11.28
CA GLY A 100 -7.90 -1.94 -12.57
C GLY A 100 -6.79 -0.89 -12.60
N ALA A 101 -6.63 -0.14 -11.51
CA ALA A 101 -5.54 0.83 -11.36
C ALA A 101 -4.16 0.14 -11.32
N GLU A 102 -4.04 -1.01 -10.65
CA GLU A 102 -2.80 -1.80 -10.58
C GLU A 102 -2.39 -2.34 -11.95
N ILE A 103 -3.35 -2.87 -12.74
CA ILE A 103 -3.06 -3.30 -14.12
C ILE A 103 -2.61 -2.10 -14.97
N THR A 104 -3.31 -0.97 -14.85
CA THR A 104 -2.99 0.24 -15.63
C THR A 104 -1.60 0.76 -15.26
N ALA A 105 -1.30 0.87 -13.96
CA ALA A 105 0.00 1.30 -13.45
C ALA A 105 1.12 0.32 -13.81
N GLY A 106 0.86 -1.00 -13.76
CA GLY A 106 1.82 -2.02 -14.15
C GLY A 106 2.17 -1.97 -15.64
N VAL A 107 1.18 -1.80 -16.51
CA VAL A 107 1.40 -1.63 -17.97
C VAL A 107 2.14 -0.33 -18.25
N PHE A 108 1.69 0.79 -17.65
CA PHE A 108 2.35 2.09 -17.81
C PHE A 108 3.80 2.04 -17.33
N GLY A 109 4.05 1.41 -16.18
CA GLY A 109 5.38 1.28 -15.62
C GLY A 109 6.31 0.38 -16.42
N PHE A 110 5.76 -0.64 -17.09
CA PHE A 110 6.53 -1.47 -18.00
C PHE A 110 6.93 -0.71 -19.28
N MET A 111 6.02 0.10 -19.83
CA MET A 111 6.28 0.91 -21.02
C MET A 111 7.31 2.02 -20.77
N ASN A 112 7.28 2.66 -19.60
CA ASN A 112 8.14 3.80 -19.25
C ASN A 112 9.16 3.46 -18.14
N ARG A 113 9.71 2.24 -18.19
CA ARG A 113 10.63 1.75 -17.14
C ARG A 113 11.87 2.62 -16.93
N GLU A 114 12.39 3.24 -18.00
CA GLU A 114 13.57 4.10 -17.96
C GLU A 114 13.29 5.40 -17.20
N GLU A 115 12.15 6.04 -17.49
CA GLU A 115 11.71 7.27 -16.85
C GLU A 115 11.41 7.06 -15.35
N ILE A 116 10.71 5.97 -14.99
CA ILE A 116 10.45 5.63 -13.58
C ILE A 116 11.76 5.39 -12.82
N THR A 117 12.72 4.72 -13.46
CA THR A 117 14.01 4.45 -12.84
C THR A 117 14.77 5.77 -12.57
N GLU A 118 14.68 6.76 -13.46
CA GLU A 118 15.25 8.10 -13.24
C GLU A 118 14.54 8.90 -12.15
N GLU A 119 13.22 8.84 -12.05
CA GLU A 119 12.49 9.49 -10.97
C GLU A 119 12.82 8.88 -9.60
N VAL A 120 12.87 7.55 -9.51
CA VAL A 120 13.27 6.85 -8.28
C VAL A 120 14.70 7.19 -7.89
N LYS A 121 15.62 7.30 -8.86
CA LYS A 121 16.99 7.78 -8.63
C LYS A 121 17.02 9.19 -8.08
N ARG A 122 16.24 10.10 -8.67
CA ARG A 122 16.15 11.49 -8.24
C ARG A 122 15.63 11.56 -6.80
N PHE A 123 14.62 10.77 -6.46
CA PHE A 123 14.11 10.65 -5.10
C PHE A 123 15.15 10.08 -4.12
N TYR A 124 15.88 9.03 -4.51
CA TYR A 124 16.89 8.42 -3.65
C TYR A 124 18.06 9.37 -3.37
N ASN A 125 18.64 9.98 -4.41
CA ASN A 125 19.74 10.95 -4.24
C ASN A 125 19.29 12.16 -3.44
N TYR A 126 18.03 12.58 -3.61
CA TYR A 126 17.44 13.62 -2.79
C TYR A 126 17.36 13.23 -1.30
N SER A 127 17.11 11.96 -0.99
CA SER A 127 16.97 11.47 0.39
C SER A 127 18.32 11.32 1.13
N VAL A 128 19.45 11.47 0.43
CA VAL A 128 20.78 10.99 0.85
C VAL A 128 21.85 12.08 0.92
N ASP A 129 21.65 13.26 0.34
CA ASP A 129 22.71 14.28 0.27
C ASP A 129 23.12 14.83 1.66
N GLU A 130 24.39 14.62 2.00
CA GLU A 130 25.04 14.84 3.30
C GLU A 130 26.17 15.88 3.14
N ASN A 131 25.85 17.17 3.05
CA ASN A 131 26.87 18.23 3.06
C ASN A 131 26.88 19.00 4.39
N ASN A 132 27.04 18.28 5.51
CA ASN A 132 27.38 18.89 6.79
C ASN A 132 28.74 18.35 7.30
N PRO A 133 29.79 19.19 7.41
CA PRO A 133 31.14 18.77 7.82
C PRO A 133 31.27 18.30 9.28
N ASN A 134 30.17 18.23 10.03
CA ASN A 134 30.10 17.67 11.38
C ASN A 134 29.25 16.37 11.44
N GLY A 135 29.20 15.62 10.34
CA GLY A 135 28.64 14.27 10.31
C GLY A 135 29.47 13.32 11.17
N THR A 136 28.81 12.58 12.07
CA THR A 136 29.44 11.49 12.81
C THR A 136 30.01 10.48 11.81
N ALA A 137 31.20 9.94 12.10
CA ALA A 137 31.97 9.01 11.25
C ALA A 137 31.24 7.72 10.81
N ILE A 138 29.97 7.54 11.16
CA ILE A 138 29.10 6.42 10.82
C ILE A 138 28.41 6.62 9.46
N ALA A 139 28.16 7.87 9.04
CA ALA A 139 27.55 8.16 7.74
C ALA A 139 28.54 7.91 6.58
N ILE A 140 29.78 8.36 6.71
CA ILE A 140 30.84 8.18 5.69
C ILE A 140 31.29 6.70 5.55
N LEU A 141 31.11 5.86 6.59
CA LEU A 141 31.39 4.41 6.53
C LEU A 141 30.22 3.59 5.93
N TYR A 142 29.01 4.15 5.86
CA TYR A 142 27.80 3.44 5.41
C TYR A 142 27.22 3.98 4.08
N HIS A 143 27.50 5.24 3.72
CA HIS A 143 26.97 5.88 2.52
C HIS A 143 27.80 5.58 1.28
N ASN A 144 27.67 4.34 0.80
CA ASN A 144 28.32 3.93 -0.43
C ASN A 144 27.44 4.25 -1.63
N THR A 145 28.11 4.72 -2.69
CA THR A 145 27.66 4.77 -4.08
C THR A 145 27.02 3.43 -4.55
N ASP A 146 27.26 2.33 -3.80
CA ASP A 146 26.67 1.01 -3.99
C ASP A 146 25.15 0.97 -3.89
N CYS A 147 24.49 1.76 -3.04
CA CYS A 147 23.04 1.65 -2.88
C CYS A 147 22.30 2.22 -4.10
N PHE A 148 22.82 3.30 -4.68
CA PHE A 148 22.36 3.84 -5.96
C PHE A 148 22.61 2.88 -7.13
N ALA A 149 23.80 2.28 -7.19
CA ALA A 149 24.13 1.25 -8.18
C ALA A 149 23.25 0.00 -7.99
N ALA A 150 22.96 -0.39 -6.75
CA ALA A 150 22.08 -1.50 -6.43
C ALA A 150 20.64 -1.21 -6.88
N ILE A 151 20.11 0.00 -6.66
CA ILE A 151 18.78 0.39 -7.16
C ILE A 151 18.72 0.25 -8.69
N GLN A 152 19.74 0.74 -9.41
CA GLN A 152 19.83 0.54 -10.86
C GLN A 152 19.86 -0.93 -11.25
N GLU A 153 20.70 -1.71 -10.57
CA GLU A 153 20.80 -3.14 -10.82
C GLU A 153 19.48 -3.86 -10.49
N PHE A 154 18.72 -3.38 -9.51
CA PHE A 154 17.41 -3.90 -9.16
C PHE A 154 16.39 -3.66 -10.28
N PHE A 155 16.32 -2.45 -10.83
CA PHE A 155 15.38 -2.13 -11.92
C PHE A 155 15.77 -2.78 -13.26
N GLU A 156 17.07 -2.90 -13.57
CA GLU A 156 17.55 -3.50 -14.82
C GLU A 156 17.57 -5.03 -14.78
N LYS A 157 18.07 -5.63 -13.69
CA LYS A 157 18.29 -7.09 -13.61
C LYS A 157 17.29 -7.83 -12.72
N LYS A 158 16.64 -7.14 -11.78
CA LYS A 158 15.74 -7.74 -10.77
C LYS A 158 14.29 -7.29 -10.89
N LEU A 159 13.89 -6.74 -12.04
CA LEU A 159 12.51 -6.33 -12.32
C LEU A 159 11.50 -7.48 -12.09
N TYR A 160 11.94 -8.73 -12.27
CA TYR A 160 11.13 -9.91 -11.99
C TYR A 160 10.65 -9.99 -10.52
N ILE A 161 11.41 -9.44 -9.55
CA ILE A 161 11.03 -9.42 -8.14
C ILE A 161 9.82 -8.51 -7.94
N ILE A 162 9.85 -7.32 -8.54
CA ILE A 162 8.73 -6.37 -8.54
C ILE A 162 7.51 -7.01 -9.22
N GLY A 163 7.74 -7.73 -10.33
CA GLY A 163 6.71 -8.53 -10.99
C GLY A 163 6.06 -9.58 -10.08
N TYR A 164 6.84 -10.36 -9.33
CA TYR A 164 6.30 -11.34 -8.39
C TYR A 164 5.50 -10.69 -7.25
N ILE A 165 5.97 -9.55 -6.73
CA ILE A 165 5.24 -8.78 -5.71
C ILE A 165 3.88 -8.34 -6.26
N GLY A 166 3.85 -7.76 -7.46
CA GLY A 166 2.61 -7.34 -8.12
C GLY A 166 1.64 -8.51 -8.37
N ILE A 167 2.13 -9.65 -8.86
CA ILE A 167 1.29 -10.85 -9.03
C ILE A 167 0.72 -11.35 -7.70
N GLY A 168 1.52 -11.30 -6.63
CA GLY A 168 1.07 -11.67 -5.28
C GLY A 168 -0.02 -10.74 -4.76
N ILE A 169 0.15 -9.43 -4.94
CA ILE A 169 -0.83 -8.40 -4.56
C ILE A 169 -2.14 -8.59 -5.35
N ALA A 170 -2.06 -8.74 -6.67
CA ALA A 170 -3.20 -9.05 -7.52
C ALA A 170 -3.94 -10.33 -7.09
N GLY A 171 -3.20 -11.40 -6.78
CA GLY A 171 -3.78 -12.66 -6.29
C GLY A 171 -4.53 -12.50 -4.97
N VAL A 172 -3.96 -11.74 -4.03
CA VAL A 172 -4.60 -11.38 -2.77
C VAL A 172 -5.89 -10.59 -2.99
N MET A 173 -5.88 -9.60 -3.90
CA MET A 173 -7.09 -8.83 -4.22
C MET A 173 -8.18 -9.73 -4.81
N ILE A 174 -7.84 -10.64 -5.72
CA ILE A 174 -8.78 -11.59 -6.31
C ILE A 174 -9.38 -12.49 -5.24
N LEU A 175 -8.58 -13.02 -4.31
CA LEU A 175 -9.09 -13.79 -3.18
C LEU A 175 -10.06 -12.97 -2.32
N GLY A 176 -9.72 -11.70 -2.04
CA GLY A 176 -10.60 -10.77 -1.33
C GLY A 176 -11.93 -10.55 -2.05
N MET A 177 -11.91 -10.40 -3.38
CA MET A 177 -13.10 -10.26 -4.22
C MET A 177 -13.97 -11.52 -4.20
N VAL A 178 -13.37 -12.70 -4.34
CA VAL A 178 -14.09 -13.98 -4.30
C VAL A 178 -14.74 -14.20 -2.94
N PHE A 179 -14.01 -14.02 -1.83
CA PHE A 179 -14.57 -14.18 -0.50
C PHE A 179 -15.66 -13.16 -0.19
N SER A 180 -15.50 -11.92 -0.67
CA SER A 180 -16.53 -10.89 -0.55
C SER A 180 -17.82 -11.30 -1.28
N MET A 181 -17.71 -11.75 -2.53
CA MET A 181 -18.87 -12.18 -3.32
C MET A 181 -19.57 -13.41 -2.70
N VAL A 182 -18.80 -14.41 -2.30
CA VAL A 182 -19.33 -15.63 -1.65
C VAL A 182 -20.07 -15.27 -0.37
N LEU A 183 -19.49 -14.42 0.48
CA LEU A 183 -20.12 -13.98 1.73
C LEU A 183 -21.36 -13.12 1.46
N CYS A 184 -21.33 -12.25 0.43
CA CYS A 184 -22.48 -11.44 0.04
C CYS A 184 -23.65 -12.30 -0.47
N CYS A 185 -23.36 -13.30 -1.31
CA CYS A 185 -24.34 -14.25 -1.80
C CYS A 185 -24.92 -15.10 -0.66
N ALA A 186 -24.09 -15.54 0.28
CA ALA A 186 -24.54 -16.28 1.46
C ALA A 186 -25.51 -15.45 2.32
N ILE A 187 -25.16 -14.18 2.59
CA ILE A 187 -26.02 -13.25 3.35
C ILE A 187 -27.33 -13.01 2.61
N ARG A 188 -27.30 -12.82 1.27
CA ARG A 188 -28.51 -12.64 0.46
C ARG A 188 -29.43 -13.84 0.59
N ASN A 189 -28.89 -15.04 0.40
CA ASN A 189 -29.67 -16.27 0.48
C ASN A 189 -30.30 -16.47 1.86
N THR A 190 -29.61 -16.09 2.94
CA THR A 190 -30.18 -16.14 4.30
C THR A 190 -31.28 -15.10 4.53
N ARG A 191 -31.28 -13.96 3.83
CA ARG A 191 -32.35 -12.94 3.93
C ARG A 191 -33.63 -13.38 3.23
N GLU A 192 -33.54 -14.03 2.07
CA GLU A 192 -34.70 -14.49 1.29
C GLU A 192 -35.49 -15.63 1.97
N VAL A 193 -34.90 -16.32 2.93
CA VAL A 193 -35.50 -17.49 3.62
C VAL A 193 -36.25 -17.10 4.91
N ILE A 194 -36.17 -15.84 5.36
CA ILE A 194 -36.80 -15.31 6.58
C ILE A 194 -37.95 -14.38 6.19
#